data_AF-A0A1U9WSH4-F1
#
_entry.id   AF-A0A1U9WSH4-F1
#
_cell.length_a   1.000
_cell.length_b   1.000
_cell.length_c   1.000
_cell.angle_alpha   90.00
_cell.angle_beta   90.00
_cell.angle_gamma   90.00
#
_symmetry.space_group_name_H-M   'P 1'
#
loop_
_entity.id
_entity.type
_entity.pdbx_description
1 polymer ?
#
loop_
_entity_poly.entity_id
_entity_poly.type
_entity_poly.pdbx_seq_one_letter_code
_entity_poly.pdbx_strand_id
1 'polypeptide(L)'
;EHIDHIKGLGVLARKYKLPIYANKKTWQMIEAKDKNIPLDQKFHFEPYETKTLAGMDIESFSVSHDAIDPQFYIFNNDYKKLTMITDTGYVSDRMKGMIHGSDAFVFESNHDVDMLRMGKYPWKTKQRILSDMGHVSNEDAAHAMCDVITGSTKRIYLSHLSQDNNMKDLARMSVGQVLNEHDIDTNKEVILCDTDKEKATPIYYI
;
A
#
# COMPACT_ATOMS: atom_id res chain seq x y z
N GLU A 1 -12.04 4.61 -8.27
CA GLU A 1 -11.97 3.45 -7.39
C GLU A 1 -12.20 2.16 -8.16
N HIS A 2 -11.27 1.22 -8.00
CA HIS A 2 -11.36 -0.09 -8.63
C HIS A 2 -12.46 -0.93 -7.98
N ILE A 3 -13.08 -1.81 -8.76
CA ILE A 3 -14.28 -2.56 -8.32
C ILE A 3 -13.94 -3.50 -7.17
N ASP A 4 -12.77 -4.12 -7.21
CA ASP A 4 -12.23 -4.98 -6.16
C ASP A 4 -12.13 -4.29 -4.80
N HIS A 5 -11.97 -2.96 -4.74
CA HIS A 5 -11.93 -2.22 -3.48
C HIS A 5 -13.31 -1.89 -2.89
N ILE A 6 -14.38 -1.84 -3.72
CA ILE A 6 -15.69 -1.33 -3.28
C ILE A 6 -16.85 -2.32 -3.48
N LYS A 7 -16.62 -3.48 -4.10
CA LYS A 7 -17.68 -4.46 -4.43
C LYS A 7 -18.51 -4.88 -3.22
N GLY A 8 -17.89 -5.01 -2.05
CA GLY A 8 -18.55 -5.39 -0.79
C GLY A 8 -18.92 -4.22 0.12
N LEU A 9 -18.52 -2.99 -0.21
CA LEU A 9 -18.50 -1.86 0.71
C LEU A 9 -19.88 -1.54 1.28
N GLY A 10 -20.89 -1.32 0.42
CA GLY A 10 -22.22 -0.94 0.89
C GLY A 10 -22.94 -2.05 1.66
N VAL A 11 -22.69 -3.32 1.33
CA VAL A 11 -23.24 -4.46 2.08
C VAL A 11 -22.66 -4.49 3.49
N LEU A 12 -21.34 -4.35 3.63
CA LEU A 12 -20.66 -4.34 4.93
C LEU A 12 -21.08 -3.13 5.76
N ALA A 13 -21.13 -1.94 5.16
CA ALA A 13 -21.52 -0.70 5.83
C ALA A 13 -22.93 -0.79 6.42
N ARG A 14 -23.91 -1.23 5.63
CA ARG A 14 -25.30 -1.40 6.13
C ARG A 14 -25.42 -2.49 7.18
N LYS A 15 -24.75 -3.64 6.97
CA LYS A 15 -24.87 -4.80 7.87
C LYS A 15 -24.26 -4.52 9.25
N TYR A 16 -23.10 -3.88 9.29
CA TYR A 16 -22.32 -3.69 10.51
C TYR A 16 -22.33 -2.24 11.02
N LYS A 17 -23.05 -1.34 10.35
CA LYS A 17 -23.12 0.08 10.68
C LYS A 17 -21.75 0.76 10.72
N LEU A 18 -20.90 0.42 9.76
CA LEU A 18 -19.51 0.89 9.73
C LEU A 18 -19.42 2.31 9.15
N PRO A 19 -18.60 3.20 9.76
CA PRO A 19 -18.24 4.45 9.13
C PRO A 19 -17.30 4.18 7.95
N ILE A 20 -17.55 4.84 6.82
CA ILE A 20 -16.72 4.78 5.63
C ILE A 20 -16.05 6.13 5.46
N TYR A 21 -14.74 6.12 5.26
CA TYR A 21 -13.95 7.31 4.98
C TYR A 21 -13.42 7.24 3.56
N ALA A 22 -13.63 8.32 2.79
CA ALA A 22 -13.09 8.46 1.45
C ALA A 22 -13.00 9.95 1.09
N ASN A 23 -12.11 10.29 0.16
CA ASN A 23 -12.08 11.65 -0.39
C ASN A 23 -13.29 11.89 -1.30
N LYS A 24 -13.55 13.18 -1.61
CA LYS A 24 -14.71 13.61 -2.38
C LYS A 24 -14.82 12.92 -3.75
N LYS A 25 -13.71 12.80 -4.49
CA LYS A 25 -13.74 12.18 -5.83
C LYS A 25 -14.03 10.68 -5.76
N THR A 26 -13.52 10.01 -4.73
CA THR A 26 -13.79 8.60 -4.47
C THR A 26 -15.25 8.38 -4.08
N TRP A 27 -15.82 9.25 -3.23
CA TRP A 27 -17.25 9.22 -2.92
C TRP A 27 -18.14 9.34 -4.16
N GLN A 28 -17.82 10.26 -5.09
CA GLN A 28 -18.57 10.39 -6.35
C GLN A 28 -18.60 9.08 -7.14
N MET A 29 -17.47 8.36 -7.18
CA MET A 29 -17.38 7.06 -7.86
C MET A 29 -18.12 5.95 -7.11
N ILE A 30 -18.08 5.95 -5.78
CA ILE A 30 -18.82 5.00 -4.94
C ILE A 30 -20.32 5.20 -5.13
N GLU A 31 -20.81 6.43 -5.03
CA GLU A 31 -22.24 6.76 -5.15
C GLU A 31 -22.81 6.51 -6.55
N ALA A 32 -21.98 6.65 -7.60
CA ALA A 32 -22.37 6.26 -8.94
C ALA A 32 -22.66 4.75 -9.05
N LYS A 33 -22.03 3.93 -8.20
CA LYS A 33 -22.14 2.45 -8.21
C LYS A 33 -23.08 1.90 -7.14
N ASP A 34 -23.07 2.44 -5.93
CA ASP A 34 -23.97 2.08 -4.83
C ASP A 34 -24.51 3.32 -4.10
N LYS A 35 -25.79 3.62 -4.36
CA LYS A 35 -26.51 4.73 -3.74
C LYS A 35 -27.10 4.40 -2.37
N ASN A 36 -27.01 3.14 -1.95
CA ASN A 36 -27.69 2.64 -0.75
C ASN A 36 -26.82 2.73 0.51
N ILE A 37 -25.69 3.44 0.47
CA ILE A 37 -24.89 3.73 1.67
C ILE A 37 -25.58 4.87 2.43
N PRO A 38 -26.01 4.66 3.70
CA PRO A 38 -26.61 5.69 4.54
C PRO A 38 -25.71 6.92 4.72
N LEU A 39 -26.30 8.12 4.77
CA LEU A 39 -25.55 9.38 4.87
C LEU A 39 -24.75 9.49 6.18
N ASP A 40 -25.26 8.94 7.28
CA ASP A 40 -24.62 8.89 8.60
C ASP A 40 -23.40 7.94 8.66
N GLN A 41 -23.14 7.20 7.58
CA GLN A 41 -21.97 6.34 7.42
C GLN A 41 -20.93 6.93 6.46
N LYS A 42 -21.18 8.10 5.86
CA LYS A 42 -20.29 8.72 4.87
C LYS A 42 -19.46 9.82 5.51
N PHE A 43 -18.16 9.63 5.55
CA PHE A 43 -17.20 10.59 6.09
C PHE A 43 -16.18 10.98 5.01
N HIS A 44 -15.89 12.28 4.93
CA HIS A 44 -14.84 12.79 4.07
C HIS A 44 -13.48 12.63 4.75
N PHE A 45 -12.51 12.10 4.01
CA PHE A 45 -11.12 12.06 4.41
C PHE A 45 -10.27 12.39 3.18
N GLU A 46 -9.83 13.64 3.09
CA GLU A 46 -9.11 14.13 1.92
C GLU A 46 -7.61 13.80 2.01
N PRO A 47 -6.88 13.72 0.88
CA PRO A 47 -5.45 13.51 0.91
C PRO A 47 -4.74 14.62 1.69
N TYR A 48 -3.70 14.25 2.42
CA TYR A 48 -2.91 15.16 3.27
C TYR A 48 -3.68 15.76 4.44
N GLU A 49 -4.79 15.15 4.82
CA GLU A 49 -5.49 15.40 6.08
C GLU A 49 -5.02 14.42 7.17
N THR A 50 -5.18 14.80 8.43
CA THR A 50 -5.02 13.91 9.60
C THR A 50 -6.34 13.77 10.33
N LYS A 51 -6.70 12.55 10.74
CA LYS A 51 -7.87 12.27 11.58
C LYS A 51 -7.52 11.36 12.74
N THR A 52 -8.00 11.69 13.92
CA THR A 52 -7.91 10.82 15.08
C THR A 52 -9.11 9.87 15.12
N LEU A 53 -8.87 8.58 14.87
CA LEU A 53 -9.89 7.53 14.87
C LEU A 53 -9.45 6.37 15.78
N ALA A 54 -10.34 5.91 16.65
CA ALA A 54 -10.08 4.78 17.57
C ALA A 54 -8.78 4.90 18.40
N GLY A 55 -8.38 6.13 18.76
CA GLY A 55 -7.16 6.40 19.51
C GLY A 55 -5.87 6.41 18.67
N MET A 56 -5.98 6.46 17.34
CA MET A 56 -4.84 6.55 16.42
C MET A 56 -4.97 7.81 15.57
N ASP A 57 -3.85 8.48 15.33
CA ASP A 57 -3.75 9.57 14.36
C ASP A 57 -3.44 9.00 13.00
N ILE A 58 -4.40 9.10 12.09
CA ILE A 58 -4.32 8.57 10.73
C ILE A 58 -4.05 9.74 9.80
N GLU A 59 -2.93 9.71 9.09
CA GLU A 59 -2.57 10.68 8.06
C GLU A 59 -2.83 10.08 6.69
N SER A 60 -3.50 10.81 5.79
CA SER A 60 -3.70 10.38 4.41
C SER A 60 -2.68 11.03 3.47
N PHE A 61 -2.32 10.34 2.38
CA PHE A 61 -1.51 10.91 1.30
C PHE A 61 -1.90 10.32 -0.05
N SER A 62 -1.79 11.12 -1.12
CA SER A 62 -2.05 10.63 -2.47
C SER A 62 -0.95 9.69 -2.93
N VAL A 63 -1.31 8.69 -3.73
CA VAL A 63 -0.37 7.81 -4.44
C VAL A 63 -0.53 7.96 -5.95
N SER A 64 0.42 7.42 -6.73
CA SER A 64 0.37 7.49 -8.18
C SER A 64 -0.20 6.21 -8.76
N HIS A 65 -1.50 6.17 -9.03
CA HIS A 65 -2.15 4.96 -9.52
C HIS A 65 -3.36 5.28 -10.38
N ASP A 66 -3.79 4.35 -11.23
CA ASP A 66 -4.83 4.55 -12.23
C ASP A 66 -6.27 4.55 -11.66
N ALA A 67 -6.43 5.23 -10.52
CA ALA A 67 -7.72 5.57 -9.92
C ALA A 67 -7.95 7.10 -9.94
N ILE A 68 -9.15 7.52 -9.57
CA ILE A 68 -9.58 8.94 -9.67
C ILE A 68 -8.83 9.87 -8.70
N ASP A 69 -8.53 9.37 -7.50
CA ASP A 69 -7.85 10.08 -6.42
C ASP A 69 -7.39 9.07 -5.36
N PRO A 70 -6.47 8.13 -5.72
CA PRO A 70 -6.04 7.08 -4.81
C PRO A 70 -5.23 7.68 -3.67
N GLN A 71 -5.47 7.18 -2.46
CA GLN A 71 -4.77 7.62 -1.27
C GLN A 71 -4.53 6.44 -0.33
N PHE A 72 -3.42 6.53 0.39
CA PHE A 72 -3.02 5.59 1.43
C PHE A 72 -2.82 6.31 2.75
N TYR A 73 -2.46 5.54 3.78
CA TYR A 73 -2.54 5.99 5.16
C TYR A 73 -1.28 5.63 5.96
N ILE A 74 -0.91 6.56 6.83
CA ILE A 74 0.04 6.36 7.91
C ILE A 74 -0.77 6.35 9.20
N PHE A 75 -0.50 5.37 10.06
CA PHE A 75 -1.14 5.23 11.35
C PHE A 75 -0.11 5.52 12.43
N ASN A 76 -0.40 6.50 13.26
CA ASN A 76 0.40 6.85 14.43
C ASN A 76 -0.38 6.53 15.70
N ASN A 77 0.30 5.92 16.67
CA ASN A 77 -0.20 5.76 18.02
C ASN A 77 0.97 5.96 18.98
N ASP A 78 0.87 7.00 19.82
CA ASP A 78 1.96 7.47 20.67
C ASP A 78 3.26 7.73 19.88
N TYR A 79 4.25 6.85 20.05
CA TYR A 79 5.58 6.93 19.42
C TYR A 79 5.77 5.86 18.33
N LYS A 80 4.70 5.18 17.93
CA LYS A 80 4.73 4.10 16.95
C LYS A 80 4.05 4.51 15.65
N LYS A 81 4.70 4.19 14.54
CA LYS A 81 4.28 4.57 13.19
C LYS A 81 4.21 3.35 12.27
N LEU A 82 3.04 3.11 11.69
CA LEU A 82 2.81 2.10 10.66
C LEU A 82 2.42 2.81 9.36
N THR A 83 3.21 2.62 8.31
CA THR A 83 2.85 3.10 6.98
C THR A 83 2.23 1.96 6.17
N MET A 84 1.09 2.23 5.54
CA MET A 84 0.60 1.41 4.42
C MET A 84 0.80 2.19 3.13
N ILE A 85 1.47 1.60 2.15
CA ILE A 85 1.67 2.16 0.83
C ILE A 85 1.61 1.02 -0.20
N THR A 86 0.45 0.86 -0.80
CA THR A 86 0.28 -0.04 -1.95
C THR A 86 -0.34 0.70 -3.12
N ASP A 87 -0.65 -0.01 -4.20
CA ASP A 87 -1.21 0.54 -5.42
C ASP A 87 -0.57 1.89 -5.80
N THR A 88 0.73 1.88 -6.05
CA THR A 88 1.47 3.06 -6.52
C THR A 88 2.49 2.67 -7.59
N GLY A 89 2.52 3.39 -8.70
CA GLY A 89 3.47 3.19 -9.79
C GLY A 89 4.85 3.77 -9.50
N TYR A 90 4.97 4.70 -8.56
CA TYR A 90 6.26 5.18 -8.05
C TYR A 90 6.13 5.72 -6.63
N VAL A 91 7.28 5.91 -5.96
CA VAL A 91 7.35 6.50 -4.62
C VAL A 91 8.07 7.85 -4.70
N SER A 92 7.29 8.94 -4.71
CA SER A 92 7.81 10.30 -4.81
C SER A 92 8.64 10.72 -3.58
N ASP A 93 9.50 11.73 -3.71
CA ASP A 93 10.21 12.32 -2.56
C ASP A 93 9.26 12.84 -1.47
N ARG A 94 8.09 13.35 -1.86
CA ARG A 94 7.04 13.75 -0.91
C ARG A 94 6.52 12.55 -0.12
N MET A 95 6.23 11.44 -0.80
CA MET A 95 5.81 10.20 -0.14
C MET A 95 6.92 9.71 0.79
N LYS A 96 8.17 9.67 0.32
CA LYS A 96 9.33 9.28 1.14
C LYS A 96 9.45 10.13 2.40
N GLY A 97 9.32 11.46 2.28
CA GLY A 97 9.32 12.37 3.43
C GLY A 97 8.20 12.09 4.44
N MET A 98 7.00 11.73 3.98
CA MET A 98 5.88 11.38 4.87
C MET A 98 6.09 10.04 5.56
N ILE A 99 6.54 9.01 4.83
CA ILE A 99 6.62 7.63 5.34
C ILE A 99 7.92 7.33 6.09
N HIS A 100 8.92 8.22 6.00
CA HIS A 100 10.23 8.09 6.64
C HIS A 100 10.10 7.73 8.13
N GLY A 101 10.93 6.77 8.56
CA GLY A 101 11.07 6.39 9.96
C GLY A 101 9.85 5.66 10.54
N SER A 102 9.08 4.94 9.73
CA SER A 102 8.02 4.09 10.27
C SER A 102 8.62 2.85 10.96
N ASP A 103 8.06 2.44 12.10
CA ASP A 103 8.44 1.20 12.79
C ASP A 103 8.11 -0.04 11.95
N ALA A 104 7.03 0.03 11.19
CA ALA A 104 6.63 -1.00 10.26
C ALA A 104 6.05 -0.42 8.97
N PHE A 105 6.21 -1.18 7.88
CA PHE A 105 5.64 -0.86 6.58
C PHE A 105 4.81 -2.03 6.05
N VAL A 106 3.65 -1.75 5.48
CA VAL A 106 3.02 -2.59 4.47
C VAL A 106 3.29 -1.91 3.14
N PHE A 107 4.22 -2.47 2.38
CA PHE A 107 4.81 -1.81 1.22
C PHE A 107 4.57 -2.67 -0.03
N GLU A 108 4.13 -2.05 -1.12
CA GLU A 108 3.96 -2.77 -2.38
C GLU A 108 5.29 -3.24 -2.97
N SER A 109 5.29 -4.49 -3.39
CA SER A 109 6.38 -5.14 -4.12
C SER A 109 5.72 -5.98 -5.19
N ASN A 110 5.20 -5.31 -6.22
CA ASN A 110 4.14 -5.89 -7.05
C ASN A 110 4.68 -6.95 -7.98
N HIS A 111 5.74 -6.66 -8.73
CA HIS A 111 6.18 -7.53 -9.80
C HIS A 111 7.70 -7.57 -9.91
N ASP A 112 8.19 -8.69 -10.41
CA ASP A 112 9.49 -8.77 -11.04
C ASP A 112 9.36 -8.30 -12.50
N VAL A 113 10.26 -7.41 -12.91
CA VAL A 113 10.20 -6.74 -14.21
C VAL A 113 10.33 -7.74 -15.37
N ASP A 114 11.19 -8.74 -15.23
CA ASP A 114 11.45 -9.70 -16.29
C ASP A 114 10.35 -10.76 -16.39
N MET A 115 9.83 -11.25 -15.26
CA MET A 115 8.62 -12.06 -15.20
C MET A 115 7.45 -11.33 -15.87
N LEU A 116 7.25 -10.04 -15.57
CA LEU A 116 6.20 -9.26 -16.20
C LEU A 116 6.39 -9.11 -17.71
N ARG A 117 7.62 -8.84 -18.16
CA ARG A 117 7.94 -8.72 -19.61
C ARG A 117 7.72 -10.03 -20.36
N MET A 118 8.08 -11.16 -19.75
CA MET A 118 7.95 -12.49 -20.35
C MET A 118 6.56 -13.12 -20.13
N GLY A 119 5.77 -12.56 -19.21
CA GLY A 119 4.46 -13.07 -18.81
C GLY A 119 3.40 -13.02 -19.91
N LYS A 120 2.23 -13.61 -19.64
CA LYS A 120 1.16 -13.77 -20.63
C LYS A 120 0.30 -12.52 -20.85
N TYR A 121 0.50 -11.48 -20.04
CA TYR A 121 -0.31 -10.27 -20.14
C TYR A 121 -0.20 -9.61 -21.52
N PRO A 122 -1.30 -9.05 -22.06
CA PRO A 122 -1.23 -8.24 -23.26
C PRO A 122 -0.25 -7.09 -23.10
N TRP A 123 0.40 -6.67 -24.20
CA TRP A 123 1.41 -5.60 -24.18
C TRP A 123 0.93 -4.32 -23.48
N LYS A 124 -0.30 -3.89 -23.76
CA LYS A 124 -0.90 -2.70 -23.10
C LYS A 124 -0.98 -2.83 -21.59
N THR A 125 -1.29 -4.02 -21.06
CA THR A 125 -1.35 -4.27 -19.62
C THR A 125 0.04 -4.21 -19.00
N LYS A 126 1.05 -4.80 -19.67
CA LYS A 126 2.45 -4.71 -19.22
C LYS A 126 2.94 -3.27 -19.17
N GLN A 127 2.67 -2.49 -20.22
CA GLN A 127 3.02 -1.07 -20.27
C GLN A 127 2.37 -0.25 -19.16
N ARG A 128 1.08 -0.53 -18.86
CA ARG A 128 0.38 0.13 -17.75
C ARG A 128 1.02 -0.19 -16.41
N ILE A 129 1.29 -1.48 -16.13
CA ILE A 129 1.90 -1.91 -14.87
C ILE A 129 3.28 -1.29 -14.68
N LEU A 130 4.11 -1.26 -15.74
CA LEU A 130 5.47 -0.68 -15.74
C LEU A 130 5.49 0.87 -15.75
N SER A 131 4.34 1.54 -15.76
CA SER A 131 4.28 3.00 -15.81
C SER A 131 4.16 3.60 -14.41
N ASP A 132 4.40 4.92 -14.33
CA ASP A 132 4.22 5.71 -13.10
C ASP A 132 2.79 5.67 -12.55
N MET A 133 1.81 5.21 -13.31
CA MET A 133 0.40 5.06 -12.89
C MET A 133 0.02 3.60 -12.62
N GLY A 134 0.96 2.67 -12.74
CA GLY A 134 0.77 1.24 -12.55
C GLY A 134 1.09 0.81 -11.13
N HIS A 135 2.13 -0.02 -11.01
CA HIS A 135 2.58 -0.60 -9.76
C HIS A 135 4.10 -0.59 -9.66
N VAL A 136 4.63 -0.42 -8.46
CA VAL A 136 6.06 -0.41 -8.20
C VAL A 136 6.64 -1.84 -8.29
N SER A 137 7.78 -1.97 -8.95
CA SER A 137 8.52 -3.24 -9.05
C SER A 137 9.18 -3.62 -7.72
N ASN A 138 9.67 -4.85 -7.59
CA ASN A 138 10.40 -5.28 -6.40
C ASN A 138 11.64 -4.40 -6.16
N GLU A 139 12.40 -4.12 -7.22
CA GLU A 139 13.63 -3.34 -7.18
C GLU A 139 13.36 -1.86 -6.86
N ASP A 140 12.37 -1.24 -7.52
CA ASP A 140 12.02 0.17 -7.27
C ASP A 140 11.50 0.37 -5.84
N ALA A 141 10.73 -0.60 -5.33
CA ALA A 141 10.27 -0.60 -3.95
C ALA A 141 11.45 -0.66 -2.99
N ALA A 142 12.43 -1.51 -3.25
CA ALA A 142 13.63 -1.64 -2.43
C ALA A 142 14.47 -0.36 -2.40
N HIS A 143 14.66 0.30 -3.54
CA HIS A 143 15.34 1.59 -3.60
C HIS A 143 14.59 2.67 -2.81
N ALA A 144 13.26 2.72 -2.91
CA ALA A 144 12.46 3.63 -2.10
C ALA A 144 12.57 3.32 -0.60
N MET A 145 12.69 2.05 -0.22
CA MET A 145 12.88 1.61 1.16
C MET A 145 14.21 2.08 1.74
N CYS A 146 15.31 2.06 0.97
CA CYS A 146 16.61 2.56 1.40
C CYS A 146 16.55 4.00 1.93
N ASP A 147 15.69 4.83 1.35
CA ASP A 147 15.54 6.24 1.71
C ASP A 147 14.68 6.49 2.97
N VAL A 148 13.88 5.49 3.39
CA VAL A 148 12.84 5.70 4.44
C VAL A 148 13.02 4.80 5.66
N ILE A 149 13.81 3.74 5.55
CA ILE A 149 14.19 2.87 6.66
C ILE A 149 15.10 3.66 7.62
N THR A 150 14.86 3.48 8.91
CA THR A 150 15.73 4.00 9.97
C THR A 150 15.95 2.92 11.02
N GLY A 151 16.80 3.18 12.03
CA GLY A 151 17.00 2.26 13.16
C GLY A 151 15.74 1.91 13.96
N SER A 152 14.64 2.68 13.80
CA SER A 152 13.33 2.37 14.39
C SER A 152 12.55 1.32 13.61
N THR A 153 12.79 1.19 12.30
CA THR A 153 12.09 0.23 11.45
C THR A 153 12.48 -1.19 11.84
N LYS A 154 11.48 -2.05 12.05
CA LYS A 154 11.69 -3.46 12.44
C LYS A 154 11.14 -4.45 11.43
N ARG A 155 10.07 -4.10 10.72
CA ARG A 155 9.40 -5.03 9.79
C ARG A 155 8.89 -4.33 8.54
N ILE A 156 9.08 -5.00 7.41
CA ILE A 156 8.49 -4.59 6.13
C ILE A 156 7.71 -5.79 5.60
N TYR A 157 6.41 -5.61 5.45
CA TYR A 157 5.51 -6.57 4.86
C TYR A 157 5.44 -6.31 3.36
N LEU A 158 6.05 -7.19 2.57
CA LEU A 158 6.01 -7.14 1.12
C LEU A 158 4.62 -7.54 0.66
N SER A 159 3.91 -6.60 0.06
CA SER A 159 2.47 -6.69 -0.16
C SER A 159 2.08 -6.36 -1.59
N HIS A 160 0.82 -6.65 -1.90
CA HIS A 160 0.26 -6.41 -3.22
C HIS A 160 1.03 -7.11 -4.36
N LEU A 161 1.52 -8.33 -4.11
CA LEU A 161 2.24 -9.14 -5.10
C LEU A 161 1.33 -9.56 -6.26
N SER A 162 1.81 -9.36 -7.47
CA SER A 162 1.24 -9.86 -8.72
C SER A 162 1.21 -11.39 -8.69
N GLN A 163 0.05 -11.98 -8.93
CA GLN A 163 -0.12 -13.44 -8.90
C GLN A 163 0.66 -14.15 -10.00
N ASP A 164 0.75 -13.50 -11.18
CA ASP A 164 1.34 -14.10 -12.37
C ASP A 164 2.78 -13.63 -12.63
N ASN A 165 3.19 -12.49 -12.05
CA ASN A 165 4.45 -11.83 -12.37
C ASN A 165 5.32 -11.55 -11.13
N ASN A 166 5.07 -12.29 -10.04
CA ASN A 166 5.92 -12.25 -8.86
C ASN A 166 5.85 -13.57 -8.08
N MET A 167 6.80 -13.75 -7.17
CA MET A 167 6.81 -14.81 -6.18
C MET A 167 7.31 -14.24 -4.86
N LYS A 168 6.83 -14.74 -3.73
CA LYS A 168 7.27 -14.26 -2.39
C LYS A 168 8.79 -14.33 -2.23
N ASP A 169 9.38 -15.45 -2.65
CA ASP A 169 10.83 -15.63 -2.60
C ASP A 169 11.56 -14.62 -3.47
N LEU A 170 11.03 -14.32 -4.66
CA LEU A 170 11.62 -13.35 -5.58
C LEU A 170 11.54 -11.93 -5.03
N ALA A 171 10.37 -11.51 -4.54
CA ALA A 171 10.20 -10.21 -3.89
C ALA A 171 11.16 -10.06 -2.70
N ARG A 172 11.27 -11.08 -1.84
CA ARG A 172 12.18 -11.07 -0.70
C ARG A 172 13.65 -11.03 -1.11
N MET A 173 14.02 -11.76 -2.17
CA MET A 173 15.38 -11.78 -2.69
C MET A 173 15.76 -10.43 -3.31
N SER A 174 14.95 -9.90 -4.24
CA SER A 174 15.19 -8.60 -4.88
C SER A 174 15.29 -7.48 -3.85
N VAL A 175 14.31 -7.39 -2.94
CA VAL A 175 14.32 -6.36 -1.89
C VAL A 175 15.49 -6.56 -0.94
N GLY A 176 15.71 -7.79 -0.48
CA GLY A 176 16.80 -8.09 0.45
C GLY A 176 18.18 -7.79 -0.13
N GLN A 177 18.41 -8.09 -1.42
CA GLN A 177 19.67 -7.79 -2.08
C GLN A 177 19.94 -6.28 -2.09
N VAL A 178 19.00 -5.47 -2.57
CA VAL A 178 19.17 -4.02 -2.65
C VAL A 178 19.38 -3.41 -1.25
N LEU A 179 18.60 -3.84 -0.25
CA LEU A 179 18.77 -3.35 1.12
C LEU A 179 20.15 -3.71 1.70
N ASN A 180 20.60 -4.95 1.51
CA ASN A 180 21.92 -5.37 2.00
C ASN A 180 23.07 -4.65 1.25
N GLU A 181 22.90 -4.31 -0.02
CA GLU A 181 23.85 -3.49 -0.79
C GLU A 181 23.95 -2.03 -0.26
N HIS A 182 22.94 -1.58 0.49
CA HIS A 182 22.89 -0.27 1.15
C HIS A 182 23.14 -0.38 2.67
N ASP A 183 23.84 -1.43 3.11
CA ASP A 183 24.20 -1.68 4.51
C ASP A 183 23.02 -1.84 5.48
N ILE A 184 21.82 -2.21 4.98
CA ILE A 184 20.65 -2.53 5.81
C ILE A 184 20.53 -4.05 5.95
N ASP A 185 20.93 -4.60 7.09
CA ASP A 185 20.96 -6.06 7.32
C ASP A 185 19.54 -6.63 7.51
N THR A 186 19.05 -7.33 6.48
CA THR A 186 17.71 -7.92 6.46
C THR A 186 17.52 -9.14 7.39
N ASN A 187 18.58 -9.58 8.08
CA ASN A 187 18.53 -10.64 9.09
C ASN A 187 18.58 -10.11 10.52
N LYS A 188 19.12 -8.90 10.73
CA LYS A 188 19.37 -8.35 12.08
C LYS A 188 18.66 -7.05 12.36
N GLU A 189 18.53 -6.18 11.36
CA GLU A 189 18.02 -4.82 11.53
C GLU A 189 16.54 -4.72 11.16
N VAL A 190 16.18 -5.19 9.96
CA VAL A 190 14.83 -5.11 9.40
C VAL A 190 14.41 -6.48 8.87
N ILE A 191 13.26 -6.99 9.30
CA ILE A 191 12.75 -8.28 8.84
C ILE A 191 11.81 -8.07 7.65
N LEU A 192 12.14 -8.68 6.52
CA LEU A 192 11.24 -8.80 5.38
C LEU A 192 10.21 -9.90 5.64
N CYS A 193 8.93 -9.54 5.59
CA CYS A 193 7.81 -10.41 5.88
C CYS A 193 6.96 -10.63 4.62
N ASP A 194 6.62 -11.88 4.34
CA ASP A 194 5.72 -12.22 3.24
C ASP A 194 4.25 -11.90 3.61
N THR A 195 3.46 -11.49 2.63
CA THR A 195 1.99 -11.45 2.73
C THR A 195 1.36 -12.44 1.77
N ASP A 196 0.11 -12.83 2.02
CA ASP A 196 -0.61 -13.80 1.21
C ASP A 196 -2.09 -13.41 1.09
N LYS A 197 -2.67 -13.65 -0.09
CA LYS A 197 -4.09 -13.38 -0.39
C LYS A 197 -5.03 -14.38 0.27
N GLU A 198 -4.57 -15.61 0.52
CA GLU A 198 -5.34 -16.74 1.07
C GLU A 198 -5.05 -16.99 2.55
N LYS A 199 -3.85 -16.61 3.02
CA LYS A 199 -3.41 -16.84 4.40
C LYS A 199 -3.18 -15.52 5.15
N ALA A 200 -3.90 -15.36 6.26
CA ALA A 200 -3.72 -14.22 7.15
C ALA A 200 -2.30 -14.18 7.74
N THR A 201 -1.72 -12.98 7.75
CA THR A 201 -0.43 -12.72 8.41
C THR A 201 -0.59 -12.85 9.94
N PRO A 202 0.36 -13.50 10.64
CA PRO A 202 0.34 -13.55 12.11
C PRO A 202 0.36 -12.15 12.73
N ILE A 203 -0.36 -12.00 13.85
CA ILE A 203 -0.37 -10.75 14.62
C ILE A 203 1.04 -10.44 15.14
N TYR A 204 1.45 -9.18 15.00
CA TYR A 204 2.68 -8.64 15.53
C TYR A 204 2.37 -7.39 16.35
N TYR A 205 3.03 -7.26 17.50
CA TYR A 205 2.91 -6.10 18.39
C TYR A 205 4.18 -5.28 18.28
N ILE A 206 4.02 -3.98 17.99
CA ILE A 206 5.09 -3.00 17.76
C ILE A 206 5.41 -2.24 19.05
#